data_AF-A0A812ZMS1-F1
#
_entry.id   AF-A0A812ZMS1-F1
#
_cell.length_a   1.000
_cell.length_b   1.000
_cell.length_c   1.000
_cell.angle_alpha   90.00
_cell.angle_beta   90.00
_cell.angle_gamma   90.00
#
_symmetry.space_group_name_H-M   'P 1'
#
loop_
_entity.id
_entity.type
_entity.pdbx_description
1 polymer ?
#
loop_
_entity_poly.entity_id
_entity_poly.type
_entity_poly.pdbx_seq_one_letter_code
_entity_poly.pdbx_strand_id
1 'polypeptide(L)'
;MATAVTAQNAPYATAAQSPPGAPQGFPGRCFLVMGPPASGKGTQCKLLAARYGLVHLSTGDVFRDLVERRTELGLRAKDYLDKGCFVPDDMVVSLVQDRLQQSDVRESGCLLDGFPRTTDQAQALLKQVRVEGVFFLQVPEKSLIQRAAQRRIDPRTGEIYHLEFVQPPLDILPHLVPRDRDDEHSFRQRIEVFKAHVRRVLPFFSGRVSSSVWKLDATLEPQVIFQKICRALDHLETGQKMAEVQHSQHSQHSCSICFDEPADFLVSPCGHQCGCRECLVAVQQHSGCCPICRGPVREIQQVFRCGREVPSVSDVKRSLEPVAQTMHPDLLEKLDGAVNGAVEDDDWSEDEPTGDQDLVKLKIEPCKDQTCAGEVKVMISADVADLMKREPADVCCLVDVSGSMGSTATYEDADGNVKDDGLSVLDIVKHAVKTVIKALGPQDRLALVAFDDKQRTALALTDMCDRGQELALEALDGLRPGGQTNIWGGMKAAMDALREGAASSKRHQAILLLTDGQPNIKPPRGHLRELADYKDTHPGFHFQLNTFGFGYNLDSELLLELAEEGHGTYAFIPDAVIVGTTFVNSVANVLSTFSQSVTLSL
;
A
#
# COMPACT_ATOMS: atom_id res chain seq x y z
N MET A 1 30.01 -49.92 -33.45
CA MET A 1 29.44 -48.82 -34.25
C MET A 1 28.74 -47.90 -33.27
N ALA A 2 29.46 -46.88 -32.80
CA ALA A 2 29.33 -45.49 -33.26
C ALA A 2 28.01 -44.89 -32.73
N THR A 3 27.96 -43.79 -31.97
CA THR A 3 28.84 -42.62 -32.03
C THR A 3 28.68 -41.81 -30.74
N ALA A 4 29.81 -41.34 -30.22
CA ALA A 4 29.88 -40.25 -29.26
C ALA A 4 29.39 -38.95 -29.91
N VAL A 5 28.62 -38.15 -29.17
CA VAL A 5 28.43 -36.72 -29.47
C VAL A 5 29.01 -35.95 -28.30
N THR A 6 30.25 -35.52 -28.51
CA THR A 6 30.93 -34.48 -27.75
C THR A 6 30.20 -33.15 -27.95
N ALA A 7 29.68 -32.56 -26.88
CA ALA A 7 29.33 -31.15 -26.83
C ALA A 7 30.48 -30.38 -26.17
N GLN A 8 30.92 -29.35 -26.87
CA GLN A 8 32.18 -28.64 -26.68
C GLN A 8 32.14 -27.69 -25.49
N ASN A 9 33.30 -27.55 -24.85
CA ASN A 9 33.62 -26.52 -23.87
C ASN A 9 33.26 -25.12 -24.38
N ALA A 10 32.39 -24.42 -23.65
CA ALA A 10 32.33 -22.97 -23.66
C ALA A 10 33.12 -22.43 -22.45
N PRO A 11 33.90 -21.35 -22.59
CA PRO A 11 34.84 -20.91 -21.56
C PRO A 11 34.08 -20.35 -20.35
N TYR A 12 34.38 -20.89 -19.17
CA TYR A 12 33.99 -20.32 -17.88
C TYR A 12 34.48 -18.87 -17.81
N ALA A 13 33.54 -17.93 -17.80
CA ALA A 13 33.81 -16.54 -17.50
C ALA A 13 34.42 -16.44 -16.09
N THR A 14 35.56 -15.77 -16.01
CA THR A 14 36.36 -15.56 -14.80
C THR A 14 35.53 -14.93 -13.68
N ALA A 15 35.62 -15.53 -12.49
CA ALA A 15 35.01 -15.06 -11.26
C ALA A 15 35.34 -13.58 -10.99
N ALA A 16 34.32 -12.72 -11.09
CA ALA A 16 34.40 -11.35 -10.62
C ALA A 16 34.50 -11.36 -9.09
N GLN A 17 35.60 -10.81 -8.56
CA GLN A 17 35.82 -10.69 -7.12
C GLN A 17 34.71 -9.84 -6.49
N SER A 18 34.12 -10.35 -5.42
CA SER A 18 32.98 -9.76 -4.75
C SER A 18 33.37 -8.48 -3.98
N PRO A 19 32.51 -7.45 -3.95
CA PRO A 19 32.74 -6.27 -3.12
C PRO A 19 32.69 -6.64 -1.62
N PRO A 20 33.42 -5.90 -0.76
CA PRO A 20 33.57 -6.27 0.65
C PRO A 20 32.24 -6.03 1.41
N GLY A 21 31.65 -7.11 1.93
CA GLY A 21 30.44 -7.06 2.78
C GLY A 21 29.37 -8.13 2.55
N ALA A 22 29.53 -9.05 1.59
CA ALA A 22 28.52 -10.09 1.29
C ALA A 22 28.47 -11.23 2.33
N PRO A 23 27.28 -11.74 2.69
CA PRO A 23 27.12 -12.88 3.62
C PRO A 23 27.78 -14.15 3.05
N GLN A 24 28.63 -14.78 3.86
CA GLN A 24 29.24 -16.08 3.56
C GLN A 24 28.22 -17.20 3.84
N GLY A 25 27.86 -18.04 2.86
CA GLY A 25 27.02 -19.21 3.17
C GLY A 25 26.74 -20.20 2.04
N PHE A 26 26.37 -19.75 0.85
CA PHE A 26 25.95 -20.62 -0.25
C PHE A 26 26.56 -20.18 -1.60
N PRO A 27 27.30 -21.06 -2.31
CA PRO A 27 27.98 -20.69 -3.57
C PRO A 27 27.09 -20.77 -4.81
N GLY A 28 25.94 -21.45 -4.73
CA GLY A 28 25.03 -21.66 -5.85
C GLY A 28 24.06 -20.50 -6.06
N ARG A 29 23.39 -20.49 -7.21
CA ARG A 29 22.36 -19.50 -7.53
C ARG A 29 21.07 -19.80 -6.79
N CYS A 30 20.37 -18.78 -6.28
CA CYS A 30 19.12 -18.98 -5.53
C CYS A 30 18.01 -18.06 -6.00
N PHE A 31 16.90 -18.64 -6.43
CA PHE A 31 15.70 -17.94 -6.88
C PHE A 31 14.48 -18.32 -6.04
N LEU A 32 13.59 -17.37 -5.79
CA LEU A 32 12.32 -17.59 -5.11
C LEU A 32 11.19 -17.58 -6.12
N VAL A 33 10.26 -18.53 -6.01
CA VAL A 33 9.01 -18.50 -6.78
C VAL A 33 7.85 -18.41 -5.79
N MET A 34 7.19 -17.25 -5.78
CA MET A 34 6.11 -16.90 -4.87
C MET A 34 4.80 -16.73 -5.64
N GLY A 35 3.66 -16.93 -4.97
CA GLY A 35 2.35 -16.85 -5.60
C GLY A 35 1.28 -17.67 -4.86
N PRO A 36 0.00 -17.32 -4.99
CA PRO A 36 -1.08 -17.96 -4.23
C PRO A 36 -1.24 -19.44 -4.57
N PRO A 37 -1.90 -20.26 -3.74
CA PRO A 37 -2.26 -21.62 -4.14
C PRO A 37 -3.00 -21.58 -5.48
N ALA A 38 -2.78 -22.56 -6.36
CA ALA A 38 -3.28 -22.59 -7.74
C ALA A 38 -2.70 -21.57 -8.75
N SER A 39 -1.68 -20.79 -8.40
CA SER A 39 -1.07 -19.84 -9.34
C SER A 39 -0.16 -20.45 -10.41
N GLY A 40 0.17 -21.74 -10.32
CA GLY A 40 1.07 -22.42 -11.26
C GLY A 40 2.56 -22.42 -10.88
N LYS A 41 2.93 -22.02 -9.65
CA LYS A 41 4.32 -22.04 -9.13
C LYS A 41 5.05 -23.35 -9.41
N GLY A 42 4.47 -24.49 -9.03
CA GLY A 42 5.10 -25.80 -9.20
C GLY A 42 5.38 -26.11 -10.67
N THR A 43 4.46 -25.77 -11.58
CA THR A 43 4.66 -25.92 -13.03
C THR A 43 5.84 -25.07 -13.50
N GLN A 44 5.90 -23.80 -13.09
CA GLN A 44 7.01 -22.91 -13.46
C GLN A 44 8.35 -23.38 -12.86
N CYS A 45 8.37 -23.84 -11.61
CA CYS A 45 9.58 -24.36 -10.97
C CYS A 45 10.11 -25.60 -11.68
N LYS A 46 9.24 -26.55 -12.06
CA LYS A 46 9.63 -27.74 -12.84
C LYS A 46 10.24 -27.36 -14.19
N LEU A 47 9.62 -26.41 -14.91
CA LEU A 47 10.13 -25.92 -16.21
C LEU A 47 11.47 -25.21 -16.08
N LEU A 48 11.64 -24.35 -15.06
CA LEU A 48 12.87 -23.60 -14.82
C LEU A 48 14.02 -24.50 -14.35
N ALA A 49 13.73 -25.45 -13.47
CA ALA A 49 14.68 -26.47 -13.03
C ALA A 49 15.25 -27.25 -14.23
N ALA A 50 14.37 -27.69 -15.14
CA ALA A 50 14.78 -28.40 -16.35
C ALA A 50 15.61 -27.54 -17.32
N ARG A 51 15.30 -26.24 -17.46
CA ARG A 51 15.96 -25.34 -18.43
C ARG A 51 17.32 -24.82 -17.98
N TYR A 52 17.46 -24.49 -16.69
CA TYR A 52 18.64 -23.86 -16.11
C TYR A 52 19.47 -24.84 -15.27
N GLY A 53 19.04 -26.11 -15.17
CA GLY A 53 19.73 -27.12 -14.37
C GLY A 53 19.68 -26.86 -12.87
N LEU A 54 18.71 -26.07 -12.39
CA LEU A 54 18.53 -25.72 -10.98
C LEU A 54 17.78 -26.83 -10.23
N VAL A 55 17.98 -26.94 -8.92
CA VAL A 55 17.21 -27.87 -8.08
C VAL A 55 15.90 -27.21 -7.61
N HIS A 56 14.75 -27.82 -7.91
CA HIS A 56 13.46 -27.40 -7.35
C HIS A 56 13.33 -27.87 -5.90
N LEU A 57 13.25 -26.91 -4.97
CA LEU A 57 13.11 -27.14 -3.54
C LEU A 57 11.73 -26.68 -3.05
N SER A 58 10.79 -27.63 -3.04
CA SER A 58 9.45 -27.45 -2.46
C SER A 58 9.44 -27.99 -1.04
N THR A 59 9.27 -27.12 -0.04
CA THR A 59 9.26 -27.53 1.38
C THR A 59 8.23 -28.60 1.67
N GLY A 60 7.05 -28.52 1.02
CA GLY A 60 6.01 -29.52 1.16
C GLY A 60 6.39 -30.89 0.60
N ASP A 61 7.08 -30.95 -0.55
CA ASP A 61 7.51 -32.21 -1.15
C ASP A 61 8.65 -32.84 -0.35
N VAL A 62 9.60 -32.02 0.11
CA VAL A 62 10.71 -32.50 0.92
C VAL A 62 10.21 -33.06 2.26
N PHE A 63 9.27 -32.41 2.95
CA PHE A 63 8.69 -32.99 4.17
C PHE A 63 7.93 -34.31 3.90
N ARG A 64 7.22 -34.43 2.77
CA ARG A 64 6.54 -35.68 2.40
C ARG A 64 7.52 -36.84 2.18
N ASP A 65 8.63 -36.60 1.46
CA ASP A 65 9.70 -37.59 1.29
C ASP A 65 10.34 -37.98 2.63
N LEU A 66 10.59 -37.02 3.52
CA LEU A 66 11.14 -37.28 4.85
C LEU A 66 10.22 -38.12 5.75
N VAL A 67 8.90 -37.95 5.63
CA VAL A 67 7.88 -38.77 6.30
C VAL A 67 7.91 -40.20 5.75
N GLU A 68 7.97 -40.35 4.42
CA GLU A 68 8.02 -41.66 3.76
C GLU A 68 9.28 -42.44 4.16
N ARG A 69 10.42 -41.76 4.23
CA ARG A 69 11.71 -42.31 4.69
C ARG A 69 11.81 -42.50 6.20
N ARG A 70 10.79 -42.07 6.96
CA ARG A 70 10.72 -42.18 8.44
C ARG A 70 11.93 -41.57 9.16
N THR A 71 12.39 -40.43 8.67
CA THR A 71 13.46 -39.66 9.34
C THR A 71 12.94 -39.01 10.63
N GLU A 72 13.83 -38.64 11.56
CA GLU A 72 13.44 -37.98 12.81
C GLU A 72 12.66 -36.68 12.56
N LEU A 73 13.14 -35.83 11.65
CA LEU A 73 12.47 -34.59 11.26
C LEU A 73 11.11 -34.87 10.58
N GLY A 74 11.04 -35.90 9.72
CA GLY A 74 9.79 -36.32 9.07
C GLY A 74 8.75 -36.83 10.07
N LEU A 75 9.15 -37.65 11.05
CA LEU A 75 8.25 -38.16 12.09
C LEU A 75 7.71 -37.02 12.97
N ARG A 76 8.54 -36.02 13.29
CA ARG A 76 8.11 -34.80 14.00
C ARG A 76 7.14 -33.95 13.17
N ALA A 77 7.34 -33.86 11.86
CA ALA A 77 6.50 -33.08 10.96
C ALA A 77 5.17 -33.78 10.62
N LYS A 78 5.12 -35.12 10.74
CA LYS A 78 3.98 -35.95 10.34
C LYS A 78 2.66 -35.48 10.95
N ASP A 79 2.62 -35.23 12.25
CA ASP A 79 1.39 -34.82 12.95
C ASP A 79 0.84 -33.48 12.42
N TYR A 80 1.72 -32.52 12.11
CA TYR A 80 1.34 -31.25 11.50
C TYR A 80 0.81 -31.43 10.07
N LEU A 81 1.46 -32.28 9.28
CA LEU A 81 1.05 -32.57 7.91
C LEU A 81 -0.29 -33.30 7.84
N ASP A 82 -0.49 -34.32 8.67
CA ASP A 82 -1.73 -35.11 8.72
C ASP A 82 -2.92 -34.23 9.16
N LYS A 83 -2.70 -33.27 10.06
CA LYS A 83 -3.71 -32.27 10.48
C LYS A 83 -3.89 -31.11 9.49
N GLY A 84 -3.01 -31.01 8.48
CA GLY A 84 -2.98 -29.90 7.53
C GLY A 84 -2.67 -28.55 8.18
N CYS A 85 -1.93 -28.56 9.29
CA CYS A 85 -1.39 -27.38 9.96
C CYS A 85 -0.06 -26.96 9.30
N PHE A 86 0.38 -25.73 9.54
CA PHE A 86 1.72 -25.33 9.15
C PHE A 86 2.75 -26.02 10.05
N VAL A 87 3.84 -26.49 9.44
CA VAL A 87 5.00 -27.00 10.18
C VAL A 87 5.71 -25.80 10.83
N PRO A 88 6.14 -25.90 12.10
CA PRO A 88 6.84 -24.82 12.81
C PRO A 88 8.05 -24.26 12.06
N ASP A 89 8.27 -22.94 12.18
CA ASP A 89 9.28 -22.21 11.42
C ASP A 89 10.72 -22.74 11.62
N ASP A 90 11.07 -23.12 12.85
CA ASP A 90 12.39 -23.68 13.18
C ASP A 90 12.67 -24.97 12.39
N MET A 91 11.67 -25.84 12.27
CA MET A 91 11.76 -27.08 11.50
C MET A 91 11.88 -26.80 10.00
N VAL A 92 11.11 -25.84 9.47
CA VAL A 92 11.17 -25.46 8.05
C VAL A 92 12.52 -24.83 7.70
N VAL A 93 13.03 -23.95 8.56
CA VAL A 93 14.34 -23.30 8.41
C VAL A 93 15.47 -24.33 8.46
N SER A 94 15.45 -25.25 9.43
CA SER A 94 16.42 -26.36 9.51
C SER A 94 16.40 -27.22 8.26
N LEU A 95 15.22 -27.53 7.73
CA LEU A 95 15.08 -28.32 6.52
C LEU A 95 15.75 -27.66 5.30
N VAL A 96 15.45 -26.37 5.10
CA VAL A 96 16.01 -25.61 3.97
C VAL A 96 17.53 -25.48 4.13
N GLN A 97 18.01 -25.27 5.35
CA GLN A 97 19.43 -25.24 5.68
C GLN A 97 20.16 -26.51 5.28
N ASP A 98 19.66 -27.67 5.71
CA ASP A 98 20.26 -28.97 5.40
C ASP A 98 20.30 -29.20 3.90
N ARG A 99 19.22 -28.82 3.19
CA ARG A 99 19.12 -29.01 1.74
C ARG A 99 20.07 -28.09 0.96
N LEU A 100 20.27 -26.86 1.40
CA LEU A 100 21.25 -25.93 0.83
C LEU A 100 22.71 -26.38 1.02
N GLN A 101 22.97 -27.30 1.96
CA GLN A 101 24.31 -27.87 2.18
C GLN A 101 24.61 -29.11 1.31
N GLN A 102 23.61 -29.70 0.65
CA GLN A 102 23.82 -30.88 -0.19
C GLN A 102 24.53 -30.53 -1.50
N SER A 103 25.37 -31.45 -2.00
CA SER A 103 26.28 -31.19 -3.13
C SER A 103 25.55 -30.81 -4.40
N ASP A 104 24.41 -31.45 -4.69
CA ASP A 104 23.58 -31.15 -5.86
C ASP A 104 23.06 -29.70 -5.82
N VAL A 105 22.54 -29.23 -4.68
CA VAL A 105 22.04 -27.85 -4.54
C VAL A 105 23.19 -26.84 -4.53
N ARG A 106 24.31 -27.17 -3.88
CA ARG A 106 25.50 -26.29 -3.85
C ARG A 106 26.10 -26.07 -5.24
N GLU A 107 26.12 -27.10 -6.07
CA GLU A 107 26.70 -27.06 -7.43
C GLU A 107 25.70 -26.48 -8.44
N SER A 108 24.45 -26.91 -8.40
CA SER A 108 23.44 -26.57 -9.39
C SER A 108 22.63 -25.32 -9.05
N GLY A 109 22.64 -24.84 -7.80
CA GLY A 109 21.73 -23.80 -7.34
C GLY A 109 20.31 -24.32 -7.09
N CYS A 110 19.40 -23.44 -6.65
CA CYS A 110 18.04 -23.82 -6.28
C CYS A 110 16.94 -22.80 -6.64
N LEU A 111 15.73 -23.35 -6.81
CA LEU A 111 14.45 -22.66 -6.87
C LEU A 111 13.63 -23.00 -5.63
N LEU A 112 13.42 -22.04 -4.75
CA LEU A 112 12.61 -22.22 -3.54
C LEU A 112 11.13 -21.99 -3.87
N ASP A 113 10.32 -23.03 -3.66
CA ASP A 113 8.86 -23.02 -3.83
C ASP A 113 8.16 -23.20 -2.48
N GLY A 114 7.36 -22.20 -2.10
CA GLY A 114 6.61 -22.25 -0.84
C GLY A 114 7.45 -21.94 0.41
N PHE A 115 8.65 -21.38 0.25
CA PHE A 115 9.50 -20.81 1.30
C PHE A 115 10.19 -19.54 0.77
N PRO A 116 10.30 -18.47 1.58
CA PRO A 116 9.78 -18.29 2.93
C PRO A 116 8.28 -17.92 2.98
N ARG A 117 7.61 -18.25 4.10
CA ARG A 117 6.19 -17.92 4.38
C ARG A 117 6.01 -16.95 5.53
N THR A 118 6.97 -16.86 6.44
CA THR A 118 6.95 -15.96 7.60
C THR A 118 8.16 -15.03 7.56
N THR A 119 8.12 -13.98 8.38
CA THR A 119 9.24 -13.04 8.53
C THR A 119 10.50 -13.74 9.04
N ASP A 120 10.35 -14.69 9.95
CA ASP A 120 11.46 -15.40 10.59
C ASP A 120 12.15 -16.33 9.60
N GLN A 121 11.37 -17.02 8.76
CA GLN A 121 11.89 -17.80 7.63
C GLN A 121 12.66 -16.92 6.63
N ALA A 122 12.13 -15.72 6.31
CA ALA A 122 12.78 -14.80 5.38
C ALA A 122 14.11 -14.26 5.93
N GLN A 123 14.14 -13.88 7.21
CA GLN A 123 15.37 -13.46 7.88
C GLN A 123 16.40 -14.58 7.96
N ALA A 124 15.96 -15.81 8.27
CA ALA A 124 16.85 -16.96 8.33
C ALA A 124 17.49 -17.28 6.96
N LEU A 125 16.70 -17.20 5.88
CA LEU A 125 17.18 -17.40 4.51
C LEU A 125 18.25 -16.37 4.12
N LEU A 126 17.98 -15.08 4.36
CA LEU A 126 18.86 -13.98 3.96
C LEU A 126 20.20 -13.98 4.71
N LYS A 127 20.27 -14.61 5.89
CA LYS A 127 21.52 -14.81 6.62
C LYS A 127 22.45 -15.83 5.96
N GLN A 128 21.93 -16.70 5.09
CA GLN A 128 22.65 -17.87 4.59
C GLN A 128 22.84 -17.88 3.07
N VAL A 129 21.90 -17.28 2.35
CA VAL A 129 21.88 -17.33 0.89
C VAL A 129 21.66 -15.92 0.34
N ARG A 130 22.44 -15.57 -0.68
CA ARG A 130 22.13 -14.43 -1.53
C ARG A 130 21.04 -14.85 -2.50
N VAL A 131 19.85 -14.29 -2.33
CA VAL A 131 18.77 -14.45 -3.31
C VAL A 131 19.11 -13.59 -4.52
N GLU A 132 19.12 -14.18 -5.71
CA GLU A 132 19.35 -13.47 -6.98
C GLU A 132 18.07 -12.90 -7.56
N GLY A 133 16.92 -13.50 -7.23
CA GLY A 133 15.68 -13.10 -7.84
C GLY A 133 14.43 -13.67 -7.19
N VAL A 134 13.34 -12.91 -7.24
CA VAL A 134 12.02 -13.32 -6.75
C VAL A 134 10.99 -13.20 -7.85
N PHE A 135 10.36 -14.31 -8.24
CA PHE A 135 9.29 -14.35 -9.23
C PHE A 135 7.94 -14.48 -8.53
N PHE A 136 7.13 -13.42 -8.56
CA PHE A 136 5.82 -13.36 -7.93
C PHE A 136 4.70 -13.56 -8.96
N LEU A 137 4.07 -14.73 -8.96
CA LEU A 137 2.96 -15.08 -9.85
C LEU A 137 1.64 -14.50 -9.32
N GLN A 138 1.06 -13.55 -10.05
CA GLN A 138 -0.20 -12.89 -9.74
C GLN A 138 -1.36 -13.50 -10.54
N VAL A 139 -2.43 -13.88 -9.85
CA VAL A 139 -3.64 -14.42 -10.47
C VAL A 139 -4.87 -13.88 -9.71
N PRO A 140 -5.92 -13.42 -10.41
CA PRO A 140 -7.18 -13.05 -9.79
C PRO A 140 -7.80 -14.20 -9.00
N GLU A 141 -8.42 -13.88 -7.86
CA GLU A 141 -8.99 -14.88 -6.95
C GLU A 141 -10.03 -15.79 -7.61
N LYS A 142 -10.90 -15.23 -8.45
CA LYS A 142 -11.90 -16.01 -9.21
C LYS A 142 -11.24 -17.11 -10.05
N SER A 143 -10.15 -16.80 -10.74
CA SER A 143 -9.40 -17.76 -11.54
C SER A 143 -8.70 -18.81 -10.67
N LEU A 144 -8.23 -18.44 -9.48
CA LEU A 144 -7.62 -19.39 -8.55
C LEU A 144 -8.63 -20.42 -8.04
N ILE A 145 -9.85 -19.99 -7.68
CA ILE A 145 -10.94 -20.87 -7.24
C ILE A 145 -11.34 -21.81 -8.37
N GLN A 146 -11.51 -21.31 -9.60
CA GLN A 146 -11.81 -22.14 -10.78
C GLN A 146 -10.72 -23.18 -11.03
N ARG A 147 -9.45 -22.79 -10.96
CA ARG A 147 -8.29 -23.70 -11.12
C ARG A 147 -8.18 -24.73 -9.99
N ALA A 148 -8.66 -24.41 -8.79
CA ALA A 148 -8.68 -25.36 -7.67
C ALA A 148 -9.77 -26.43 -7.87
N ALA A 149 -10.97 -26.04 -8.30
CA ALA A 149 -12.09 -26.96 -8.53
C ALA A 149 -11.79 -28.05 -9.58
N GLN A 150 -10.95 -27.73 -10.58
CA GLN A 150 -10.53 -28.67 -11.62
C GLN A 150 -9.23 -29.43 -11.31
N ARG A 151 -8.65 -29.23 -10.11
CA ARG A 151 -7.45 -29.96 -9.69
C ARG A 151 -7.80 -31.39 -9.29
N ARG A 152 -6.94 -32.32 -9.66
CA ARG A 152 -7.00 -33.72 -9.25
C ARG A 152 -5.67 -34.16 -8.66
N ILE A 153 -5.71 -35.14 -7.78
CA ILE A 153 -4.52 -35.80 -7.22
C ILE A 153 -4.63 -37.30 -7.48
N ASP A 154 -3.52 -37.90 -7.87
CA ASP A 154 -3.39 -39.36 -7.87
C ASP A 154 -3.07 -39.81 -6.43
N PRO A 155 -3.96 -40.56 -5.76
CA PRO A 155 -3.74 -41.00 -4.38
C PRO A 155 -2.55 -41.97 -4.24
N ARG A 156 -2.06 -42.58 -5.32
CA ARG A 156 -0.93 -43.51 -5.28
C ARG A 156 0.42 -42.81 -5.36
N THR A 157 0.53 -41.83 -6.26
CA THR A 157 1.80 -41.13 -6.54
C THR A 157 1.88 -39.76 -5.87
N GLY A 158 0.75 -39.19 -5.46
CA GLY A 158 0.67 -37.81 -4.98
C GLY A 158 0.78 -36.75 -6.08
N GLU A 159 0.92 -37.16 -7.35
CA GLU A 159 1.03 -36.24 -8.48
C GLU A 159 -0.27 -35.46 -8.69
N ILE A 160 -0.10 -34.18 -9.04
CA ILE A 160 -1.19 -33.22 -9.18
C ILE A 160 -1.45 -32.96 -10.66
N TYR A 161 -2.69 -33.16 -11.08
CA TYR A 161 -3.18 -32.90 -12.43
C TYR A 161 -4.22 -31.78 -12.45
N HIS A 162 -4.40 -31.18 -13.62
CA HIS A 162 -5.48 -30.23 -13.88
C HIS A 162 -6.17 -30.64 -15.18
N LEU A 163 -7.50 -30.74 -15.16
CA LEU A 163 -8.28 -31.27 -16.29
C LEU A 163 -8.04 -30.53 -17.62
N GLU A 164 -7.71 -29.24 -17.55
CA GLU A 164 -7.36 -28.42 -18.71
C GLU A 164 -5.83 -28.24 -18.94
N PHE A 165 -5.09 -27.70 -17.97
CA PHE A 165 -3.70 -27.24 -18.20
C PHE A 165 -2.61 -28.31 -18.08
N VAL A 166 -2.82 -29.34 -17.26
CA VAL A 166 -1.86 -30.44 -17.05
C VAL A 166 -2.68 -31.72 -17.05
N GLN A 167 -3.11 -32.09 -18.25
CA GLN A 167 -4.05 -33.18 -18.44
C GLN A 167 -3.44 -34.51 -18.01
N PRO A 168 -4.16 -35.32 -17.22
CA PRO A 168 -3.68 -36.63 -16.85
C PRO A 168 -3.73 -37.59 -18.05
N PRO A 169 -2.82 -38.57 -18.11
CA PRO A 169 -2.96 -39.72 -18.99
C PRO A 169 -4.34 -40.39 -18.87
N LEU A 170 -4.89 -40.83 -20.00
CA LEU A 170 -6.27 -41.36 -20.08
C LEU A 170 -6.48 -42.62 -19.23
N ASP A 171 -5.43 -43.41 -19.01
CA ASP A 171 -5.41 -44.64 -18.23
C ASP A 171 -5.52 -44.41 -16.72
N ILE A 172 -5.03 -43.27 -16.21
CA ILE A 172 -5.10 -42.94 -14.77
C ILE A 172 -6.32 -42.09 -14.41
N LEU A 173 -6.97 -41.46 -15.40
CA LEU A 173 -8.08 -40.52 -15.22
C LEU A 173 -9.22 -41.03 -14.30
N PRO A 174 -9.64 -42.32 -14.37
CA PRO A 174 -10.66 -42.87 -13.46
C PRO A 174 -10.22 -43.01 -12.00
N HIS A 175 -8.92 -43.02 -11.72
CA HIS A 175 -8.34 -43.20 -10.38
C HIS A 175 -8.04 -41.89 -9.66
N LEU A 176 -8.18 -40.76 -10.36
CA LEU A 176 -7.90 -39.44 -9.84
C LEU A 176 -9.04 -38.93 -8.97
N VAL A 177 -8.68 -38.39 -7.80
CA VAL A 177 -9.65 -37.82 -6.87
C VAL A 177 -9.51 -36.29 -6.80
N PRO A 178 -10.57 -35.54 -6.47
CA PRO A 178 -10.45 -34.15 -6.07
C PRO A 178 -9.46 -34.03 -4.91
N ARG A 179 -8.66 -32.98 -4.91
CA ARG A 179 -7.72 -32.74 -3.82
C ARG A 179 -8.48 -32.26 -2.58
N ASP A 180 -8.16 -32.83 -1.43
CA ASP A 180 -8.70 -32.38 -0.14
C ASP A 180 -8.43 -30.88 0.09
N ARG A 181 -9.44 -30.17 0.61
CA ARG A 181 -9.42 -28.72 0.91
C ARG A 181 -9.22 -27.80 -0.32
N ASP A 182 -9.59 -28.28 -1.50
CA ASP A 182 -9.82 -27.45 -2.70
C ASP A 182 -11.33 -27.16 -2.89
N ASP A 183 -12.17 -27.37 -1.87
CA ASP A 183 -13.51 -26.78 -1.80
C ASP A 183 -13.43 -25.26 -1.67
N GLU A 184 -14.45 -24.55 -2.15
CA GLU A 184 -14.40 -23.09 -2.29
C GLU A 184 -14.16 -22.37 -0.95
N HIS A 185 -14.77 -22.84 0.14
CA HIS A 185 -14.63 -22.21 1.46
C HIS A 185 -13.19 -22.38 1.99
N SER A 186 -12.70 -23.61 2.08
CA SER A 186 -11.33 -23.89 2.56
C SER A 186 -10.27 -23.26 1.66
N PHE A 187 -10.53 -23.19 0.35
CA PHE A 187 -9.59 -22.64 -0.61
C PHE A 187 -9.48 -21.11 -0.50
N ARG A 188 -10.59 -20.40 -0.29
CA ARG A 188 -10.57 -18.94 -0.01
C ARG A 188 -9.79 -18.62 1.26
N GLN A 189 -9.97 -19.40 2.32
CA GLN A 189 -9.19 -19.22 3.56
C GLN A 189 -7.68 -19.34 3.30
N ARG A 190 -7.26 -20.29 2.44
CA ARG A 190 -5.85 -20.44 2.05
C ARG A 190 -5.32 -19.28 1.21
N ILE A 191 -6.16 -18.64 0.40
CA ILE A 191 -5.81 -17.42 -0.34
C ILE A 191 -5.60 -16.26 0.62
N GLU A 192 -6.48 -16.07 1.60
CA GLU A 192 -6.36 -14.99 2.58
C GLU A 192 -5.09 -15.13 3.44
N VAL A 193 -4.83 -16.34 3.96
CA VAL A 193 -3.58 -16.63 4.69
C VAL A 193 -2.35 -16.33 3.83
N PHE A 194 -2.38 -16.71 2.55
CA PHE A 194 -1.30 -16.38 1.62
C PHE A 194 -1.13 -14.87 1.43
N LYS A 195 -2.22 -14.11 1.25
CA LYS A 195 -2.18 -12.64 1.11
C LYS A 195 -1.55 -11.99 2.35
N ALA A 196 -1.90 -12.45 3.55
CA ALA A 196 -1.32 -11.98 4.81
C ALA A 196 0.20 -12.26 4.88
N HIS A 197 0.63 -13.47 4.49
CA HIS A 197 2.05 -13.86 4.47
C HIS A 197 2.87 -13.01 3.49
N VAL A 198 2.40 -12.83 2.25
CA VAL A 198 3.13 -12.07 1.23
C VAL A 198 3.39 -10.64 1.67
N ARG A 199 2.40 -9.98 2.29
CA ARG A 199 2.54 -8.60 2.79
C ARG A 199 3.70 -8.45 3.78
N ARG A 200 3.96 -9.49 4.58
CA ARG A 200 5.02 -9.50 5.60
C ARG A 200 6.38 -9.94 5.04
N VAL A 201 6.38 -10.86 4.07
CA VAL A 201 7.61 -11.49 3.55
C VAL A 201 8.24 -10.72 2.40
N LEU A 202 7.45 -10.21 1.46
CA LEU A 202 7.97 -9.54 0.26
C LEU A 202 8.90 -8.34 0.57
N PRO A 203 8.64 -7.51 1.60
CA PRO A 203 9.53 -6.41 1.99
C PRO A 203 10.97 -6.83 2.37
N PHE A 204 11.22 -8.10 2.72
CA PHE A 204 12.58 -8.60 2.97
C PHE A 204 13.42 -8.69 1.70
N PHE A 205 12.76 -8.81 0.54
CA PHE A 205 13.41 -8.94 -0.76
C PHE A 205 13.29 -7.67 -1.61
N SER A 206 12.42 -6.74 -1.22
CA SER A 206 12.26 -5.41 -1.83
C SER A 206 13.13 -4.37 -1.11
N GLY A 207 14.08 -3.73 -1.83
CA GLY A 207 14.73 -2.48 -1.38
C GLY A 207 16.00 -2.57 -0.53
N ARG A 208 16.49 -3.75 -0.11
CA ARG A 208 17.73 -3.86 0.70
C ARG A 208 18.71 -4.98 0.35
N VAL A 209 18.38 -5.87 -0.58
CA VAL A 209 19.23 -7.00 -0.97
C VAL A 209 19.14 -7.14 -2.49
N SER A 210 20.26 -7.39 -3.18
CA SER A 210 20.48 -7.43 -4.64
C SER A 210 19.54 -8.30 -5.51
N SER A 211 18.38 -8.75 -5.02
CA SER A 211 17.41 -9.57 -5.73
C SER A 211 16.29 -8.71 -6.29
N SER A 212 16.13 -8.68 -7.61
CA SER A 212 14.96 -8.02 -8.21
C SER A 212 13.70 -8.87 -7.97
N VAL A 213 12.58 -8.19 -7.74
CA VAL A 213 11.26 -8.83 -7.59
C VAL A 213 10.47 -8.63 -8.88
N TRP A 214 10.25 -9.70 -9.65
CA TRP A 214 9.42 -9.67 -10.86
C TRP A 214 8.00 -10.13 -10.55
N LYS A 215 7.05 -9.21 -10.68
CA LYS A 215 5.61 -9.51 -10.63
C LYS A 215 5.14 -9.95 -12.01
N LEU A 216 4.51 -11.12 -12.09
CA LEU A 216 4.16 -11.79 -13.35
C LEU A 216 2.67 -12.11 -13.37
N ASP A 217 1.98 -11.64 -14.41
CA ASP A 217 0.60 -12.05 -14.68
C ASP A 217 0.56 -13.54 -15.06
N ALA A 218 0.01 -14.35 -14.15
CA ALA A 218 -0.10 -15.79 -14.27
C ALA A 218 -1.52 -16.24 -14.68
N THR A 219 -2.32 -15.35 -15.26
CA THR A 219 -3.54 -15.70 -16.00
C THR A 219 -3.22 -16.28 -17.39
N LEU A 220 -2.07 -15.91 -17.95
CA LEU A 220 -1.56 -16.36 -19.25
C LEU A 220 -1.23 -17.86 -19.29
N GLU A 221 -1.04 -18.39 -20.50
CA GLU A 221 -0.61 -19.78 -20.68
C GLU A 221 0.74 -20.07 -19.98
N PRO A 222 0.93 -21.26 -19.39
CA PRO A 222 2.14 -21.60 -18.64
C PRO A 222 3.44 -21.37 -19.41
N GLN A 223 3.45 -21.63 -20.71
CA GLN A 223 4.61 -21.45 -21.60
C GLN A 223 4.96 -19.97 -21.79
N VAL A 224 3.96 -19.08 -21.84
CA VAL A 224 4.17 -17.63 -21.96
C VAL A 224 4.78 -17.08 -20.68
N ILE A 225 4.28 -17.50 -19.52
CA ILE A 225 4.84 -17.13 -18.21
C ILE A 225 6.30 -17.61 -18.12
N PHE A 226 6.55 -18.86 -18.51
CA PHE A 226 7.88 -19.45 -18.51
C PHE A 226 8.86 -18.65 -19.37
N GLN A 227 8.47 -18.27 -20.59
CA GLN A 227 9.30 -17.44 -21.46
C GLN A 227 9.62 -16.07 -20.85
N LYS A 228 8.65 -15.45 -20.15
CA LYS A 228 8.88 -14.17 -19.45
C LYS A 228 9.90 -14.34 -18.32
N ILE A 229 9.82 -15.42 -17.55
CA ILE A 229 10.79 -15.72 -16.49
C ILE A 229 12.18 -15.98 -17.08
N CYS A 230 12.26 -16.77 -18.16
CA CYS A 230 13.54 -17.02 -18.83
C CYS A 230 14.20 -15.73 -19.31
N ARG A 231 13.44 -14.82 -19.94
CA ARG A 231 13.98 -13.51 -20.35
C ARG A 231 14.52 -12.72 -19.16
N ALA A 232 13.79 -12.70 -18.04
CA ALA A 232 14.26 -12.02 -16.83
C ALA A 232 15.56 -12.62 -16.28
N LEU A 233 15.70 -13.95 -16.30
CA LEU A 233 16.92 -14.66 -15.89
C LEU A 233 18.08 -14.43 -16.86
N ASP A 234 17.84 -14.48 -18.17
CA ASP A 234 18.86 -14.25 -19.20
C ASP A 234 19.40 -12.81 -19.14
N HIS A 235 18.56 -11.85 -18.73
CA HIS A 235 18.99 -10.46 -18.48
C HIS A 235 19.91 -10.32 -17.26
N LEU A 236 19.70 -11.12 -16.19
CA LEU A 236 20.62 -11.16 -15.05
C LEU A 236 21.99 -11.73 -15.44
N GLU A 237 22.03 -12.65 -16.40
CA GLU A 237 23.27 -13.29 -16.88
C GLU A 237 24.06 -12.41 -17.86
N THR A 238 23.39 -11.60 -18.68
CA THR A 238 24.02 -10.83 -19.78
C THR A 238 24.50 -9.43 -19.39
N GLY A 239 24.17 -8.93 -18.20
CA GLY A 239 24.69 -7.66 -17.68
C GLY A 239 24.30 -6.40 -18.47
N GLN A 240 23.36 -6.49 -19.42
CA GLN A 240 22.83 -5.33 -20.12
C GLN A 240 21.83 -4.60 -19.22
N LYS A 241 22.29 -3.48 -18.64
CA LYS A 241 21.48 -2.54 -17.85
C LYS A 241 20.25 -2.09 -18.65
N MET A 242 19.05 -2.26 -18.09
CA MET A 242 17.97 -1.31 -18.35
C MET A 242 18.42 0.08 -17.87
N ALA A 243 18.06 1.12 -18.62
CA ALA A 243 18.46 2.50 -18.38
C ALA A 243 18.32 2.89 -16.90
N GLU A 244 19.39 3.43 -16.33
CA GLU A 244 19.47 3.85 -14.93
C GLU A 244 18.49 4.98 -14.64
N VAL A 245 17.61 4.78 -13.64
CA VAL A 245 17.02 5.90 -12.90
C VAL A 245 17.85 6.05 -11.63
N GLN A 246 18.62 7.13 -11.58
CA GLN A 246 19.42 7.51 -10.42
C GLN A 246 18.49 7.76 -9.23
N HIS A 247 18.62 6.98 -8.16
CA HIS A 247 18.00 7.29 -6.87
C HIS A 247 19.04 7.93 -5.95
N SER A 248 18.86 9.24 -5.75
CA SER A 248 19.49 10.03 -4.72
C SER A 248 19.06 9.53 -3.33
N GLN A 249 19.96 9.70 -2.36
CA GLN A 249 19.82 9.25 -0.98
C GLN A 249 18.52 9.76 -0.34
N HIS A 250 17.51 8.90 -0.12
CA HIS A 250 16.27 9.32 0.54
C HIS A 250 15.88 8.43 1.74
N SER A 251 15.86 9.08 2.89
CA SER A 251 15.18 8.66 4.10
C SER A 251 13.65 8.84 3.97
N GLN A 252 12.93 7.78 4.35
CA GLN A 252 11.64 7.72 5.04
C GLN A 252 10.27 7.60 4.34
N HIS A 253 10.10 7.67 3.01
CA HIS A 253 8.75 7.39 2.42
C HIS A 253 8.83 6.71 1.04
N SER A 254 8.83 5.36 1.00
CA SER A 254 8.81 4.55 -0.24
C SER A 254 7.38 4.13 -0.61
N CYS A 255 7.07 4.06 -1.90
CA CYS A 255 5.80 3.61 -2.46
C CYS A 255 5.36 2.27 -1.88
N SER A 256 4.15 2.17 -1.33
CA SER A 256 3.62 0.96 -0.69
C SER A 256 3.23 -0.16 -1.69
N ILE A 257 3.39 0.09 -2.99
CA ILE A 257 3.00 -0.84 -4.07
C ILE A 257 4.24 -1.37 -4.81
N CYS A 258 5.11 -0.51 -5.33
CA CYS A 258 6.37 -0.93 -5.95
C CYS A 258 7.53 -0.99 -4.96
N PHE A 259 7.52 -0.19 -3.89
CA PHE A 259 8.64 -0.02 -2.95
C PHE A 259 9.95 0.48 -3.57
N ASP A 260 9.95 0.73 -4.88
CA ASP A 260 11.12 1.13 -5.66
C ASP A 260 11.21 2.65 -5.84
N GLU A 261 10.04 3.30 -5.92
CA GLU A 261 9.90 4.74 -6.09
C GLU A 261 9.48 5.40 -4.77
N PRO A 262 9.78 6.69 -4.55
CA PRO A 262 9.25 7.42 -3.40
C PRO A 262 7.71 7.42 -3.44
N ALA A 263 7.09 7.37 -2.26
CA ALA A 263 5.64 7.52 -2.12
C ALA A 263 5.27 9.00 -2.31
N ASP A 264 5.55 9.60 -3.46
CA ASP A 264 5.30 11.03 -3.68
C ASP A 264 3.87 11.31 -4.14
N PHE A 265 2.98 10.33 -4.15
CA PHE A 265 1.62 10.50 -4.60
C PHE A 265 0.62 10.12 -3.51
N LEU A 266 -0.39 10.97 -3.40
CA LEU A 266 -1.49 10.90 -2.45
C LEU A 266 -2.75 10.39 -3.17
N VAL A 267 -3.45 9.48 -2.52
CA VAL A 267 -4.72 8.92 -3.01
C VAL A 267 -5.88 9.76 -2.49
N SER A 268 -6.61 10.41 -3.38
CA SER A 268 -7.84 11.13 -3.05
C SER A 268 -9.04 10.17 -3.12
N PRO A 269 -9.94 10.20 -2.12
CA PRO A 269 -10.00 11.21 -1.06
C PRO A 269 -9.25 10.83 0.21
N CYS A 270 -8.82 9.58 0.33
CA CYS A 270 -8.34 9.05 1.61
C CYS A 270 -7.00 9.61 2.10
N GLY A 271 -6.41 10.57 1.37
CA GLY A 271 -5.12 11.23 1.54
C GLY A 271 -3.92 10.37 1.94
N HIS A 272 -3.97 9.07 1.68
CA HIS A 272 -2.84 8.20 1.92
C HIS A 272 -1.75 8.45 0.89
N GLN A 273 -0.64 9.04 1.35
CA GLN A 273 0.61 9.15 0.61
C GLN A 273 1.30 7.78 0.59
N CYS A 274 0.84 6.91 -0.30
CA CYS A 274 1.14 5.48 -0.26
C CYS A 274 1.68 4.91 -1.55
N GLY A 275 1.95 5.72 -2.58
CA GLY A 275 2.46 5.17 -3.82
C GLY A 275 3.17 6.16 -4.72
N CYS A 276 3.83 5.63 -5.74
CA CYS A 276 4.31 6.40 -6.88
C CYS A 276 3.21 6.52 -7.93
N ARG A 277 3.42 7.39 -8.93
CA ARG A 277 2.44 7.67 -9.98
C ARG A 277 1.94 6.42 -10.67
N GLU A 278 2.86 5.61 -11.17
CA GLU A 278 2.56 4.44 -12.00
C GLU A 278 1.75 3.42 -11.22
N CYS A 279 2.13 3.20 -9.96
CA CYS A 279 1.45 2.25 -9.10
C CYS A 279 0.04 2.73 -8.72
N LEU A 280 -0.13 4.01 -8.37
CA LEU A 280 -1.44 4.51 -8.02
C LEU A 280 -2.36 4.60 -9.24
N VAL A 281 -1.84 4.97 -10.41
CA VAL A 281 -2.63 4.99 -11.66
C VAL A 281 -3.08 3.58 -12.01
N ALA A 282 -2.21 2.58 -11.87
CA ALA A 282 -2.58 1.18 -12.05
C ALA A 282 -3.66 0.75 -11.03
N VAL A 283 -3.52 1.17 -9.77
CA VAL A 283 -4.52 0.89 -8.71
C VAL A 283 -5.87 1.53 -9.03
N GLN A 284 -5.90 2.78 -9.50
CA GLN A 284 -7.11 3.49 -9.90
C GLN A 284 -7.81 2.79 -11.08
N GLN A 285 -7.04 2.31 -12.06
CA GLN A 285 -7.57 1.64 -13.25
C GLN A 285 -8.09 0.21 -12.98
N HIS A 286 -7.51 -0.52 -12.02
CA HIS A 286 -7.82 -1.93 -11.81
C HIS A 286 -8.71 -2.19 -10.60
N SER A 287 -8.29 -1.69 -9.44
CA SER A 287 -9.00 -1.93 -8.18
C SER A 287 -9.92 -0.77 -7.82
N GLY A 288 -9.60 0.43 -8.30
CA GLY A 288 -10.25 1.67 -7.93
C GLY A 288 -10.22 1.94 -6.43
N CYS A 289 -9.39 1.25 -5.62
CA CYS A 289 -9.40 1.32 -4.15
C CYS A 289 -8.00 1.55 -3.58
N CYS A 290 -7.88 2.43 -2.59
CA CYS A 290 -6.65 2.78 -1.91
C CYS A 290 -5.96 1.54 -1.31
N PRO A 291 -4.63 1.37 -1.50
CA PRO A 291 -3.89 0.24 -0.93
C PRO A 291 -3.90 0.17 0.60
N ILE A 292 -4.09 1.31 1.28
CA ILE A 292 -4.03 1.41 2.74
C ILE A 292 -5.42 1.22 3.35
N CYS A 293 -6.38 2.09 3.02
CA CYS A 293 -7.70 2.08 3.66
C CYS A 293 -8.79 1.40 2.83
N ARG A 294 -8.48 0.93 1.61
CA ARG A 294 -9.42 0.30 0.67
C ARG A 294 -10.60 1.18 0.21
N GLY A 295 -10.63 2.47 0.56
CA GLY A 295 -11.61 3.43 0.03
C GLY A 295 -11.33 3.76 -1.45
N PRO A 296 -12.33 4.16 -2.26
CA PRO A 296 -12.15 4.46 -3.67
C PRO A 296 -11.05 5.49 -3.98
N VAL A 297 -10.29 5.24 -5.05
CA VAL A 297 -9.30 6.17 -5.64
C VAL A 297 -10.01 7.01 -6.69
N ARG A 298 -10.44 8.20 -6.32
CA ARG A 298 -11.06 9.15 -7.25
C ARG A 298 -10.03 9.96 -8.01
N GLU A 299 -8.96 10.36 -7.32
CA GLU A 299 -7.87 11.13 -7.92
C GLU A 299 -6.54 10.72 -7.30
N ILE A 300 -5.45 10.95 -8.04
CA ILE A 300 -4.09 10.72 -7.59
C ILE A 300 -3.35 12.04 -7.73
N GLN A 301 -2.88 12.57 -6.62
CA GLN A 301 -2.24 13.88 -6.57
C GLN A 301 -0.76 13.72 -6.24
N GLN A 302 0.11 14.40 -6.98
CA GLN A 302 1.54 14.42 -6.68
C GLN A 302 1.81 15.41 -5.54
N VAL A 303 2.56 14.95 -4.54
CA VAL A 303 3.03 15.73 -3.40
C VAL A 303 4.45 16.21 -3.71
N PHE A 304 4.61 17.52 -3.86
CA PHE A 304 5.92 18.14 -4.06
C PHE A 304 6.49 18.61 -2.72
N ARG A 305 7.74 18.24 -2.42
CA ARG A 305 8.46 18.69 -1.22
C ARG A 305 9.39 19.84 -1.61
N CYS A 306 9.17 21.04 -1.06
CA CYS A 306 10.13 22.13 -1.21
C CYS A 306 11.40 21.87 -0.38
N GLY A 307 12.59 22.15 -0.96
CA GLY A 307 13.85 22.23 -0.20
C GLY A 307 14.90 21.11 -0.38
N ARG A 308 14.98 20.40 -1.52
CA ARG A 308 16.14 19.54 -1.85
C ARG A 308 16.75 19.88 -3.21
N GLU A 309 18.09 19.91 -3.28
CA GLU A 309 18.88 20.24 -4.47
C GLU A 309 18.64 19.26 -5.64
N VAL A 310 18.62 19.79 -6.87
CA VAL A 310 18.38 19.06 -8.12
C VAL A 310 19.71 18.52 -8.69
N PRO A 311 19.82 17.24 -9.12
CA PRO A 311 21.01 16.75 -9.82
C PRO A 311 21.08 17.26 -11.28
N SER A 312 22.31 17.42 -11.80
CA SER A 312 22.60 18.14 -13.05
C SER A 312 22.25 17.41 -14.37
N VAL A 313 22.13 18.21 -15.44
CA VAL A 313 21.57 17.94 -16.78
C VAL A 313 22.49 17.14 -17.72
N SER A 314 22.86 15.90 -17.39
CA SER A 314 23.61 15.03 -18.34
C SER A 314 22.85 13.83 -18.90
N ASP A 315 21.67 13.47 -18.38
CA ASP A 315 21.19 12.09 -18.52
C ASP A 315 19.96 11.87 -19.44
N VAL A 316 19.52 12.87 -20.22
CA VAL A 316 18.32 12.71 -21.05
C VAL A 316 18.60 12.92 -22.54
N LYS A 317 19.14 11.88 -23.19
CA LYS A 317 18.98 11.65 -24.65
C LYS A 317 18.87 10.16 -24.96
N ARG A 318 17.64 9.70 -25.23
CA ARG A 318 17.27 8.81 -26.36
C ARG A 318 15.78 8.51 -26.28
N SER A 319 14.97 9.16 -27.12
CA SER A 319 14.66 8.77 -28.51
C SER A 319 13.50 7.78 -28.55
N LEU A 320 12.38 8.18 -29.15
CA LEU A 320 11.66 7.40 -30.15
C LEU A 320 10.85 8.37 -31.03
N GLU A 321 11.04 8.27 -32.35
CA GLU A 321 10.20 8.87 -33.40
C GLU A 321 9.11 7.86 -33.86
N PRO A 322 8.34 8.04 -34.97
CA PRO A 322 6.90 8.29 -34.85
C PRO A 322 6.01 7.37 -35.73
N VAL A 323 4.69 7.28 -35.47
CA VAL A 323 3.71 6.92 -36.52
C VAL A 323 2.39 7.69 -36.33
N ALA A 324 2.27 8.75 -37.13
CA ALA A 324 1.16 9.32 -37.91
C ALA A 324 -0.33 8.93 -37.74
N GLN A 325 -1.16 10.00 -37.88
CA GLN A 325 -2.50 10.12 -38.53
C GLN A 325 -3.74 9.72 -37.71
N THR A 326 -4.82 10.53 -37.60
CA THR A 326 -5.40 11.58 -38.46
C THR A 326 -6.12 12.69 -37.64
N MET A 327 -6.06 13.93 -38.12
CA MET A 327 -6.97 15.03 -37.71
C MET A 327 -7.97 15.34 -38.83
N HIS A 328 -9.16 15.82 -38.48
CA HIS A 328 -10.13 16.42 -39.40
C HIS A 328 -10.11 17.95 -39.21
N PRO A 329 -9.98 18.75 -40.28
CA PRO A 329 -9.99 20.21 -40.20
C PRO A 329 -11.41 20.76 -40.34
N ASP A 330 -11.74 21.79 -39.55
CA ASP A 330 -12.57 22.94 -39.93
C ASP A 330 -13.02 23.67 -38.66
N LEU A 331 -12.53 24.89 -38.46
CA LEU A 331 -13.16 26.05 -37.79
C LEU A 331 -12.07 27.05 -37.36
N LEU A 332 -11.38 27.62 -38.34
CA LEU A 332 -10.44 28.74 -38.14
C LEU A 332 -10.71 29.82 -39.19
N GLU A 333 -11.97 30.26 -39.30
CA GLU A 333 -12.33 31.29 -40.29
C GLU A 333 -13.52 32.18 -39.89
N LYS A 334 -13.74 32.44 -38.58
CA LYS A 334 -14.88 33.26 -38.15
C LYS A 334 -14.66 34.29 -37.04
N LEU A 335 -13.44 34.72 -36.71
CA LEU A 335 -13.26 35.78 -35.70
C LEU A 335 -12.11 36.75 -36.00
N ASP A 336 -11.99 37.23 -37.23
CA ASP A 336 -11.25 38.45 -37.54
C ASP A 336 -12.10 39.38 -38.41
N GLY A 337 -12.89 40.23 -37.75
CA GLY A 337 -13.70 41.21 -38.45
C GLY A 337 -14.74 41.90 -37.57
N ALA A 338 -14.31 42.72 -36.61
CA ALA A 338 -14.98 43.98 -36.23
C ALA A 338 -14.33 44.57 -34.97
N VAL A 339 -13.29 45.38 -35.16
CA VAL A 339 -12.95 46.47 -34.23
C VAL A 339 -13.42 47.75 -34.90
N ASN A 340 -14.46 48.39 -34.34
CA ASN A 340 -14.68 49.85 -34.25
C ASN A 340 -16.16 50.21 -34.09
N GLY A 341 -16.51 50.85 -32.98
CA GLY A 341 -17.77 51.59 -32.82
C GLY A 341 -18.27 51.61 -31.37
N ALA A 342 -18.17 52.78 -30.74
CA ALA A 342 -18.53 53.08 -29.36
C ALA A 342 -20.04 52.95 -29.06
N VAL A 343 -20.40 52.52 -27.84
CA VAL A 343 -21.63 52.90 -27.12
C VAL A 343 -21.32 52.93 -25.60
N GLU A 344 -21.88 53.94 -24.96
CA GLU A 344 -21.73 54.43 -23.59
C GLU A 344 -22.39 53.54 -22.51
N ASP A 345 -21.87 53.70 -21.29
CA ASP A 345 -22.48 53.58 -19.96
C ASP A 345 -23.41 52.40 -19.64
N ASP A 346 -22.94 51.51 -18.74
CA ASP A 346 -23.73 51.16 -17.56
C ASP A 346 -22.80 50.82 -16.38
N ASP A 347 -22.97 51.63 -15.34
CA ASP A 347 -22.28 51.67 -14.05
C ASP A 347 -22.56 50.39 -13.26
N TRP A 348 -21.56 49.50 -13.18
CA TRP A 348 -21.49 48.46 -12.16
C TRP A 348 -20.27 48.74 -11.32
N SER A 349 -20.51 49.30 -10.13
CA SER A 349 -19.50 49.49 -9.10
C SER A 349 -18.70 48.21 -8.90
N GLU A 350 -17.40 48.26 -9.20
CA GLU A 350 -16.42 47.29 -8.76
C GLU A 350 -16.36 47.35 -7.23
N ASP A 351 -17.23 46.59 -6.57
CA ASP A 351 -16.91 46.08 -5.25
C ASP A 351 -15.71 45.15 -5.45
N GLU A 352 -14.49 45.69 -5.34
CA GLU A 352 -13.30 44.87 -5.19
C GLU A 352 -13.54 43.92 -4.01
N PRO A 353 -13.49 42.59 -4.20
CA PRO A 353 -13.51 41.68 -3.09
C PRO A 353 -12.20 41.87 -2.32
N THR A 354 -12.29 42.66 -1.25
CA THR A 354 -11.29 42.75 -0.20
C THR A 354 -11.21 41.40 0.52
N GLY A 355 -10.54 40.42 -0.10
CA GLY A 355 -10.42 39.08 0.45
C GLY A 355 -9.30 38.22 -0.11
N ASP A 356 -8.64 38.62 -1.21
CA ASP A 356 -7.75 37.72 -1.96
C ASP A 356 -6.27 37.74 -1.51
N GLN A 357 -6.02 37.99 -0.21
CA GLN A 357 -4.67 38.11 0.34
C GLN A 357 -4.09 36.79 0.89
N ASP A 358 -4.88 35.72 1.02
CA ASP A 358 -4.49 34.46 1.69
C ASP A 358 -4.27 33.26 0.74
N LEU A 359 -4.34 33.46 -0.58
CA LEU A 359 -3.98 32.41 -1.53
C LEU A 359 -2.46 32.34 -1.67
N VAL A 360 -1.90 31.14 -1.52
CA VAL A 360 -0.52 30.86 -1.96
C VAL A 360 -0.47 31.13 -3.45
N LYS A 361 0.16 32.25 -3.84
CA LYS A 361 0.25 32.64 -5.24
C LYS A 361 1.26 31.75 -5.93
N LEU A 362 0.75 30.81 -6.71
CA LEU A 362 1.56 30.01 -7.61
C LEU A 362 1.89 30.87 -8.85
N LYS A 363 3.15 31.21 -9.04
CA LYS A 363 3.62 31.93 -10.21
C LYS A 363 3.92 30.95 -11.33
N ILE A 364 3.29 31.15 -12.48
CA ILE A 364 3.48 30.37 -13.69
C ILE A 364 4.36 31.17 -14.64
N GLU A 365 5.53 30.63 -15.01
CA GLU A 365 6.43 31.25 -16.00
C GLU A 365 6.72 30.28 -17.15
N PRO A 366 6.66 30.71 -18.42
CA PRO A 366 7.10 29.87 -19.54
C PRO A 366 8.61 29.60 -19.45
N CYS A 367 9.01 28.34 -19.65
CA CYS A 367 10.42 27.96 -19.65
C CYS A 367 11.16 28.62 -20.83
N LYS A 368 12.30 29.27 -20.57
CA LYS A 368 13.05 30.13 -21.53
C LYS A 368 13.59 29.41 -22.78
N ASP A 369 13.60 28.08 -22.78
CA ASP A 369 14.09 27.27 -23.90
C ASP A 369 12.93 26.64 -24.68
N GLN A 370 12.32 27.42 -25.57
CA GLN A 370 11.62 26.88 -26.75
C GLN A 370 11.25 27.99 -27.74
N THR A 371 12.01 28.10 -28.83
CA THR A 371 11.44 28.46 -30.13
C THR A 371 10.74 27.22 -30.67
N CYS A 372 9.41 27.20 -30.76
CA CYS A 372 8.59 26.47 -31.74
C CYS A 372 7.10 26.48 -31.33
N ALA A 373 6.20 26.51 -32.31
CA ALA A 373 4.77 26.34 -32.12
C ALA A 373 4.45 24.93 -31.57
N GLY A 374 3.81 24.84 -30.40
CA GLY A 374 3.48 23.59 -29.71
C GLY A 374 3.22 23.77 -28.20
N GLU A 375 3.21 22.65 -27.46
CA GLU A 375 3.04 22.60 -25.99
C GLU A 375 4.08 23.46 -25.26
N VAL A 376 3.62 24.46 -24.51
CA VAL A 376 4.49 25.34 -23.72
C VAL A 376 4.75 24.70 -22.36
N LYS A 377 6.01 24.35 -22.09
CA LYS A 377 6.43 23.95 -20.74
C LYS A 377 6.40 25.17 -19.83
N VAL A 378 5.60 25.10 -18.78
CA VAL A 378 5.50 26.13 -17.73
C VAL A 378 6.17 25.66 -16.44
N MET A 379 6.84 26.58 -15.79
CA MET A 379 7.36 26.44 -14.43
C MET A 379 6.34 27.01 -13.47
N ILE A 380 5.84 26.16 -12.57
CA ILE A 380 4.99 26.59 -11.45
C ILE A 380 5.90 26.76 -10.23
N SER A 381 5.94 27.95 -9.66
CA SER A 381 6.72 28.28 -8.47
C SER A 381 5.80 28.78 -7.37
N ALA A 382 5.99 28.27 -6.15
CA ALA A 382 5.31 28.73 -4.95
C ALA A 382 6.29 29.56 -4.12
N ASP A 383 5.89 30.78 -3.72
CA ASP A 383 6.66 31.55 -2.75
C ASP A 383 6.31 31.07 -1.35
N VAL A 384 7.19 30.27 -0.75
CA VAL A 384 7.00 29.68 0.58
C VAL A 384 7.93 30.41 1.54
N ALA A 385 7.37 31.22 2.45
CA ALA A 385 8.15 31.91 3.46
C ALA A 385 8.79 30.90 4.43
N ASP A 386 10.11 30.98 4.56
CA ASP A 386 10.98 30.30 5.54
C ASP A 386 10.58 28.85 5.91
N LEU A 387 11.04 27.88 5.10
CA LEU A 387 10.86 26.42 5.28
C LEU A 387 11.33 25.87 6.64
N MET A 388 12.01 26.68 7.46
CA MET A 388 12.57 26.28 8.75
C MET A 388 11.58 26.40 9.92
N LYS A 389 10.43 27.09 9.74
CA LYS A 389 9.41 27.22 10.79
C LYS A 389 8.03 26.82 10.29
N ARG A 390 7.54 25.73 10.85
CA ARG A 390 6.18 25.22 10.64
C ARG A 390 5.15 26.16 11.26
N GLU A 391 4.04 26.40 10.58
CA GLU A 391 2.90 27.10 11.17
C GLU A 391 2.21 26.22 12.23
N PRO A 392 1.84 26.81 13.39
CA PRO A 392 1.07 26.10 14.41
C PRO A 392 -0.31 25.66 13.89
N ALA A 393 -0.77 24.51 14.34
CA ALA A 393 -2.05 23.93 13.95
C ALA A 393 -3.04 23.86 15.12
N ASP A 394 -4.32 23.89 14.79
CA ASP A 394 -5.43 23.61 15.70
C ASP A 394 -6.06 22.26 15.34
N VAL A 395 -5.99 21.31 16.26
CA VAL A 395 -6.49 19.94 16.05
C VAL A 395 -7.64 19.66 17.00
N CYS A 396 -8.79 19.24 16.49
CA CYS A 396 -9.93 18.80 17.29
C CYS A 396 -10.08 17.28 17.18
N CYS A 397 -9.82 16.56 18.27
CA CYS A 397 -10.10 15.14 18.36
C CYS A 397 -11.57 14.94 18.74
N LEU A 398 -12.37 14.48 17.79
CA LEU A 398 -13.76 14.12 17.96
C LEU A 398 -13.87 12.61 18.21
N VAL A 399 -14.03 12.23 19.47
CA VAL A 399 -14.00 10.84 19.94
C VAL A 399 -15.41 10.33 20.16
N ASP A 400 -15.76 9.28 19.44
CA ASP A 400 -16.96 8.49 19.70
C ASP A 400 -16.80 7.79 21.05
N VAL A 401 -17.78 8.00 21.93
CA VAL A 401 -17.90 7.30 23.22
C VAL A 401 -19.23 6.56 23.30
N SER A 402 -19.82 6.21 22.15
CA SER A 402 -21.05 5.42 22.09
C SER A 402 -20.89 4.05 22.76
N GLY A 403 -22.00 3.39 23.10
CA GLY A 403 -21.96 2.08 23.74
C GLY A 403 -21.17 1.00 23.00
N SER A 404 -21.08 1.06 21.66
CA SER A 404 -20.28 0.13 20.84
C SER A 404 -18.79 0.24 21.12
N MET A 405 -18.31 1.44 21.46
CA MET A 405 -16.90 1.71 21.79
C MET A 405 -16.43 0.96 23.04
N GLY A 406 -17.36 0.51 23.90
CA GLY A 406 -17.06 -0.33 25.05
C GLY A 406 -16.86 -1.81 24.72
N SER A 407 -17.08 -2.23 23.47
CA SER A 407 -16.88 -3.61 23.03
C SER A 407 -15.41 -4.00 23.09
N THR A 408 -15.14 -5.27 23.37
CA THR A 408 -13.80 -5.83 23.39
C THR A 408 -13.19 -5.74 22.00
N ALA A 409 -12.03 -5.10 21.90
CA ALA A 409 -11.27 -5.08 20.66
C ALA A 409 -10.62 -6.44 20.44
N THR A 410 -10.95 -7.06 19.31
CA THR A 410 -10.39 -8.34 18.90
C THR A 410 -9.41 -8.15 17.75
N TYR A 411 -8.42 -9.03 17.69
CA TYR A 411 -7.49 -9.13 16.58
C TYR A 411 -7.28 -10.59 16.22
N GLU A 412 -6.90 -10.84 14.98
CA GLU A 412 -6.53 -12.18 14.54
C GLU A 412 -5.04 -12.41 14.80
N ASP A 413 -4.74 -13.44 15.60
CA ASP A 413 -3.36 -13.83 15.86
C ASP A 413 -2.73 -14.55 14.66
N ALA A 414 -1.44 -14.89 14.78
CA ALA A 414 -0.71 -15.59 13.73
C ALA A 414 -1.29 -16.97 13.37
N ASP A 415 -2.12 -17.54 14.25
CA ASP A 415 -2.78 -18.83 14.10
C ASP A 415 -4.21 -18.69 13.52
N GLY A 416 -4.67 -17.47 13.24
CA GLY A 416 -6.02 -17.17 12.74
C GLY A 416 -7.11 -17.28 13.81
N ASN A 417 -6.72 -17.34 15.08
CA ASN A 417 -7.66 -17.28 16.19
C ASN A 417 -7.97 -15.83 16.52
N VAL A 418 -9.25 -15.54 16.73
CA VAL A 418 -9.69 -14.26 17.27
C VAL A 418 -9.27 -14.21 18.73
N LYS A 419 -8.30 -13.35 19.05
CA LYS A 419 -7.85 -13.07 20.41
C LYS A 419 -8.33 -11.70 20.85
N ASP A 420 -8.51 -11.57 22.15
CA ASP A 420 -8.65 -10.27 22.80
C ASP A 420 -7.47 -10.04 23.74
N ASP A 421 -7.03 -8.80 23.83
CA ASP A 421 -6.02 -8.36 24.81
C ASP A 421 -6.69 -7.73 26.05
N GLY A 422 -7.99 -7.95 26.25
CA GLY A 422 -8.79 -7.31 27.30
C GLY A 422 -8.99 -5.80 27.15
N LEU A 423 -8.60 -5.21 26.02
CA LEU A 423 -8.79 -3.79 25.71
C LEU A 423 -10.14 -3.55 25.03
N SER A 424 -10.80 -2.44 25.35
CA SER A 424 -11.96 -1.98 24.58
C SER A 424 -11.54 -1.23 23.32
N VAL A 425 -12.45 -1.09 22.36
CA VAL A 425 -12.23 -0.22 21.18
C VAL A 425 -11.92 1.21 21.61
N LEU A 426 -12.61 1.73 22.65
CA LEU A 426 -12.32 3.04 23.23
C LEU A 426 -10.89 3.13 23.79
N ASP A 427 -10.32 2.05 24.34
CA ASP A 427 -8.95 2.06 24.84
C ASP A 427 -7.93 2.18 23.69
N ILE A 428 -8.20 1.54 22.55
CA ILE A 428 -7.41 1.70 21.33
C ILE A 428 -7.50 3.15 20.84
N VAL A 429 -8.70 3.73 20.81
CA VAL A 429 -8.91 5.14 20.44
C VAL A 429 -8.18 6.09 21.38
N LYS A 430 -8.22 5.85 22.69
CA LYS A 430 -7.44 6.63 23.66
C LYS A 430 -5.94 6.53 23.36
N HIS A 431 -5.43 5.35 23.02
CA HIS A 431 -4.03 5.20 22.64
C HIS A 431 -3.67 5.99 21.37
N ALA A 432 -4.56 6.00 20.38
CA ALA A 432 -4.41 6.81 19.17
C ALA A 432 -4.34 8.32 19.49
N VAL A 433 -5.27 8.83 20.30
CA VAL A 433 -5.31 10.24 20.68
C VAL A 433 -4.10 10.62 21.54
N LYS A 434 -3.58 9.72 22.39
CA LYS A 434 -2.31 9.94 23.10
C LYS A 434 -1.14 10.17 22.14
N THR A 435 -1.12 9.46 21.01
CA THR A 435 -0.11 9.66 19.96
C THR A 435 -0.22 11.05 19.34
N VAL A 436 -1.46 11.53 19.09
CA VAL A 436 -1.70 12.90 18.60
C VAL A 436 -1.21 13.94 19.61
N ILE A 437 -1.62 13.84 20.88
CA ILE A 437 -1.22 14.77 21.94
C ILE A 437 0.31 14.86 22.04
N LYS A 438 1.03 13.73 21.89
CA LYS A 438 2.50 13.69 21.97
C LYS A 438 3.21 14.13 20.70
N ALA A 439 2.55 14.11 19.55
CA ALA A 439 3.09 14.59 18.29
C ALA A 439 2.96 16.12 18.12
N LEU A 440 2.02 16.75 18.83
CA LEU A 440 1.81 18.19 18.81
C LEU A 440 2.89 18.96 19.60
N GLY A 441 3.33 20.08 19.04
CA GLY A 441 4.31 20.96 19.67
C GLY A 441 3.67 21.96 20.65
N PRO A 442 4.48 22.70 21.43
CA PRO A 442 3.99 23.64 22.45
C PRO A 442 3.21 24.83 21.90
N GLN A 443 3.36 25.12 20.59
CA GLN A 443 2.60 26.16 19.91
C GLN A 443 1.30 25.64 19.29
N ASP A 444 1.12 24.32 19.16
CA ASP A 444 -0.09 23.72 18.61
C ASP A 444 -1.21 23.70 19.65
N ARG A 445 -2.47 23.72 19.19
CA ARG A 445 -3.62 23.63 20.09
C ARG A 445 -4.42 22.37 19.83
N LEU A 446 -4.91 21.76 20.90
CA LEU A 446 -5.80 20.60 20.81
C LEU A 446 -7.11 20.87 21.55
N ALA A 447 -8.22 20.51 20.92
CA ALA A 447 -9.53 20.39 21.54
C ALA A 447 -9.93 18.90 21.57
N LEU A 448 -10.66 18.49 22.60
CA LEU A 448 -11.18 17.14 22.74
C LEU A 448 -12.69 17.20 22.90
N VAL A 449 -13.41 16.68 21.92
CA VAL A 449 -14.88 16.58 21.95
C VAL A 449 -15.23 15.10 21.99
N ALA A 450 -16.02 14.70 22.99
CA ALA A 450 -16.57 13.36 23.09
C ALA A 450 -18.04 13.39 22.70
N PHE A 451 -18.52 12.37 21.99
CA PHE A 451 -19.93 12.28 21.60
C PHE A 451 -20.51 10.88 21.75
N ASP A 452 -21.76 10.84 22.20
CA ASP A 452 -22.67 9.70 22.19
C ASP A 452 -24.02 10.17 21.60
N ASP A 453 -25.15 10.02 22.29
CA ASP A 453 -26.42 10.67 21.91
C ASP A 453 -26.36 12.19 22.13
N LYS A 454 -25.38 12.64 22.91
CA LYS A 454 -25.06 14.04 23.21
C LYS A 454 -23.60 14.32 22.91
N GLN A 455 -23.26 15.60 22.83
CA GLN A 455 -21.90 16.07 22.63
C GLN A 455 -21.40 16.77 23.90
N ARG A 456 -20.13 16.51 24.25
CA ARG A 456 -19.44 17.15 25.38
C ARG A 456 -18.04 17.56 24.95
N THR A 457 -17.73 18.84 25.09
CA THR A 457 -16.34 19.32 25.01
C THR A 457 -15.60 18.90 26.28
N ALA A 458 -14.79 17.84 26.18
CA ALA A 458 -13.98 17.31 27.29
C ALA A 458 -12.75 18.19 27.57
N LEU A 459 -12.21 18.83 26.53
CA LEU A 459 -11.16 19.83 26.62
C LEU A 459 -11.44 20.93 25.59
N ALA A 460 -11.54 22.18 26.04
CA ALA A 460 -11.59 23.32 25.14
C ALA A 460 -10.24 23.49 24.41
N LEU A 461 -10.20 24.26 23.32
CA LEU A 461 -8.98 24.46 22.56
C LEU A 461 -7.83 24.99 23.44
N THR A 462 -6.81 24.16 23.67
CA THR A 462 -5.74 24.39 24.67
C THR A 462 -4.37 24.24 24.02
N ASP A 463 -3.40 25.10 24.38
CA ASP A 463 -2.01 25.00 23.91
C ASP A 463 -1.33 23.72 24.43
N MET A 464 -0.71 22.94 23.54
CA MET A 464 -0.04 21.65 23.84
C MET A 464 1.36 21.81 24.44
N CYS A 465 1.53 22.82 25.31
CA CYS A 465 2.63 22.89 26.27
C CYS A 465 2.56 21.72 27.27
N ASP A 466 3.61 21.50 28.07
CA ASP A 466 3.68 20.36 29.01
C ASP A 466 2.41 20.24 29.89
N ARG A 467 1.94 21.37 30.44
CA ARG A 467 0.70 21.44 31.23
C ARG A 467 -0.56 21.14 30.40
N GLY A 468 -0.63 21.64 29.16
CA GLY A 468 -1.76 21.40 28.28
C GLY A 468 -1.86 19.94 27.84
N GLN A 469 -0.71 19.29 27.60
CA GLN A 469 -0.66 17.85 27.35
C GLN A 469 -1.14 17.05 28.56
N GLU A 470 -0.76 17.41 29.79
CA GLU A 470 -1.25 16.77 31.01
C GLU A 470 -2.78 16.87 31.12
N LEU A 471 -3.34 18.08 30.94
CA LEU A 471 -4.80 18.30 30.96
C LEU A 471 -5.52 17.51 29.87
N ALA A 472 -4.95 17.43 28.67
CA ALA A 472 -5.51 16.65 27.57
C ALA A 472 -5.52 15.15 27.87
N LEU A 473 -4.44 14.62 28.46
CA LEU A 473 -4.34 13.23 28.88
C LEU A 473 -5.35 12.89 29.98
N GLU A 474 -5.51 13.76 30.98
CA GLU A 474 -6.50 13.59 32.05
C GLU A 474 -7.95 13.61 31.49
N ALA A 475 -8.26 14.56 30.60
CA ALA A 475 -9.57 14.64 29.97
C ALA A 475 -9.89 13.40 29.12
N LEU A 476 -8.89 12.89 28.40
CA LEU A 476 -8.99 11.68 27.58
C LEU A 476 -9.18 10.41 28.42
N ASP A 477 -8.39 10.25 29.48
CA ASP A 477 -8.50 9.10 30.38
C ASP A 477 -9.84 9.07 31.13
N GLY A 478 -10.49 10.23 31.29
CA GLY A 478 -11.83 10.39 31.84
C GLY A 478 -12.99 9.96 30.92
N LEU A 479 -12.75 9.67 29.63
CA LEU A 479 -13.82 9.26 28.71
C LEU A 479 -14.35 7.85 29.03
N ARG A 480 -15.66 7.67 28.94
CA ARG A 480 -16.37 6.41 29.24
C ARG A 480 -17.44 6.16 28.17
N PRO A 481 -17.67 4.88 27.75
CA PRO A 481 -18.74 4.56 26.81
C PRO A 481 -20.13 4.85 27.39
N GLY A 482 -21.06 5.29 26.55
CA GLY A 482 -22.45 5.62 26.91
C GLY A 482 -23.32 5.89 25.67
N GLY A 483 -24.63 6.01 25.84
CA GLY A 483 -25.53 6.50 24.78
C GLY A 483 -25.53 5.73 23.44
N GLN A 484 -25.92 6.45 22.38
CA GLN A 484 -25.99 5.97 20.98
C GLN A 484 -25.03 6.77 20.10
N THR A 485 -24.85 6.44 18.82
CA THR A 485 -23.90 7.17 17.95
C THR A 485 -24.58 8.33 17.21
N ASN A 486 -24.30 9.59 17.62
CA ASN A 486 -24.74 10.82 16.93
C ASN A 486 -23.57 11.58 16.29
N ILE A 487 -23.11 11.12 15.13
CA ILE A 487 -21.97 11.70 14.40
C ILE A 487 -22.19 13.19 14.09
N TRP A 488 -23.40 13.58 13.65
CA TRP A 488 -23.67 14.99 13.29
C TRP A 488 -23.56 15.93 14.49
N GLY A 489 -24.15 15.57 15.63
CA GLY A 489 -24.06 16.36 16.86
C GLY A 489 -22.62 16.56 17.33
N GLY A 490 -21.82 15.50 17.25
CA GLY A 490 -20.38 15.54 17.53
C GLY A 490 -19.61 16.43 16.55
N MET A 491 -19.82 16.26 15.24
CA MET A 491 -19.17 17.05 14.19
C MET A 491 -19.47 18.54 14.32
N LYS A 492 -20.74 18.89 14.54
CA LYS A 492 -21.14 20.29 14.77
C LYS A 492 -20.39 20.90 15.95
N ALA A 493 -20.30 20.20 17.07
CA ALA A 493 -19.56 20.69 18.24
C ALA A 493 -18.05 20.78 17.99
N ALA A 494 -17.46 19.87 17.22
CA ALA A 494 -16.06 19.94 16.85
C ALA A 494 -15.77 21.15 15.95
N MET A 495 -16.63 21.42 14.97
CA MET A 495 -16.53 22.61 14.10
C MET A 495 -16.73 23.90 14.91
N ASP A 496 -17.73 23.95 15.79
CA ASP A 496 -17.96 25.12 16.65
C ASP A 496 -16.77 25.37 17.60
N ALA A 497 -16.18 24.32 18.18
CA ALA A 497 -15.00 24.43 19.04
C ALA A 497 -13.76 24.98 18.31
N LEU A 498 -13.54 24.59 17.06
CA LEU A 498 -12.47 25.15 16.24
C LEU A 498 -12.76 26.58 15.79
N ARG A 499 -14.00 26.85 15.35
CA ARG A 499 -14.41 28.17 14.85
C ARG A 499 -14.37 29.26 15.92
N GLU A 500 -14.85 28.96 17.13
CA GLU A 500 -14.75 29.88 18.27
C GLU A 500 -13.30 30.20 18.64
N GLY A 501 -12.39 29.25 18.47
CA GLY A 501 -10.94 29.44 18.65
C GLY A 501 -10.20 30.05 17.45
N ALA A 502 -10.80 30.00 16.25
CA ALA A 502 -10.24 30.44 14.97
C ALA A 502 -10.22 31.96 14.81
N ALA A 503 -11.08 32.69 15.53
CA ALA A 503 -11.36 34.11 15.32
C ALA A 503 -10.16 35.07 15.44
N SER A 504 -8.96 34.56 15.77
CA SER A 504 -7.74 35.36 15.97
C SER A 504 -6.48 34.79 15.30
N SER A 505 -6.51 33.66 14.60
CA SER A 505 -5.27 33.00 14.14
C SER A 505 -5.36 32.33 12.78
N LYS A 506 -4.36 32.58 11.91
CA LYS A 506 -4.14 31.94 10.59
C LYS A 506 -3.71 30.46 10.68
N ARG A 507 -4.18 29.72 11.67
CA ARG A 507 -3.69 28.36 11.95
C ARG A 507 -4.41 27.36 11.08
N HIS A 508 -3.68 26.36 10.61
CA HIS A 508 -4.29 25.22 9.94
C HIS A 508 -5.20 24.46 10.91
N GLN A 509 -6.44 24.19 10.50
CA GLN A 509 -7.46 23.58 11.37
C GLN A 509 -7.83 22.18 10.87
N ALA A 510 -7.79 21.19 11.76
CA ALA A 510 -8.11 19.81 11.43
C ALA A 510 -9.00 19.16 12.49
N ILE A 511 -10.03 18.45 12.04
CA ILE A 511 -10.89 17.59 12.86
C ILE A 511 -10.47 16.15 12.59
N LEU A 512 -10.25 15.38 13.67
CA LEU A 512 -10.02 13.94 13.61
C LEU A 512 -11.25 13.26 14.22
N LEU A 513 -12.13 12.67 13.40
CA LEU A 513 -13.29 11.90 13.84
C LEU A 513 -12.89 10.44 14.07
N LEU A 514 -12.99 9.95 15.29
CA LEU A 514 -12.64 8.58 15.69
C LEU A 514 -13.91 7.84 16.12
N THR A 515 -14.35 6.85 15.34
CA THR A 515 -15.62 6.13 15.57
C THR A 515 -15.52 4.66 15.13
N ASP A 516 -16.27 3.78 15.79
CA ASP A 516 -16.40 2.36 15.44
C ASP A 516 -17.72 2.03 14.71
N GLY A 517 -18.55 3.04 14.45
CA GLY A 517 -19.98 2.82 14.33
C GLY A 517 -20.62 3.18 12.99
N GLN A 518 -21.91 2.84 12.92
CA GLN A 518 -22.89 3.39 11.98
C GLN A 518 -23.78 4.37 12.77
N PRO A 519 -24.03 5.59 12.28
CA PRO A 519 -24.83 6.56 13.03
C PRO A 519 -26.25 6.03 13.27
N ASN A 520 -26.66 6.01 14.54
CA ASN A 520 -28.02 5.64 14.94
C ASN A 520 -28.97 6.84 14.93
N ILE A 521 -28.41 8.04 15.09
CA ILE A 521 -29.13 9.31 15.00
C ILE A 521 -28.66 10.00 13.72
N LYS A 522 -29.56 10.07 12.74
CA LYS A 522 -29.31 10.70 11.44
C LYS A 522 -30.05 12.03 11.36
N PRO A 523 -29.40 13.11 10.89
CA PRO A 523 -30.09 14.35 10.63
C PRO A 523 -31.12 14.16 9.50
N PRO A 524 -32.22 14.94 9.49
CA PRO A 524 -33.34 14.74 8.57
C PRO A 524 -32.97 14.85 7.08
N ARG A 525 -31.90 15.60 6.76
CA ARG A 525 -31.39 15.80 5.39
C ARG A 525 -30.14 14.98 5.06
N GLY A 526 -29.66 14.15 5.99
CA GLY A 526 -28.42 13.38 5.85
C GLY A 526 -27.16 14.18 6.24
N HIS A 527 -26.10 13.46 6.64
CA HIS A 527 -24.90 14.08 7.22
C HIS A 527 -24.15 14.98 6.24
N LEU A 528 -24.01 14.56 4.97
CA LEU A 528 -23.31 15.33 3.94
C LEU A 528 -23.99 16.66 3.65
N ARG A 529 -25.33 16.67 3.57
CA ARG A 529 -26.07 17.89 3.27
C ARG A 529 -25.92 18.91 4.38
N GLU A 530 -26.01 18.47 5.62
CA GLU A 530 -25.84 19.34 6.77
C GLU A 530 -24.40 19.86 6.89
N LEU A 531 -23.40 19.04 6.54
CA LEU A 531 -21.99 19.46 6.48
C LEU A 531 -21.79 20.55 5.42
N ALA A 532 -22.33 20.36 4.21
CA ALA A 532 -22.30 21.37 3.15
C ALA A 532 -23.03 22.66 3.57
N ASP A 533 -24.24 22.55 4.13
CA ASP A 533 -25.00 23.70 4.63
C ASP A 533 -24.23 24.45 5.77
N TYR A 534 -23.47 23.73 6.61
CA TYR A 534 -22.61 24.37 7.64
C TYR A 534 -21.45 25.16 7.01
N LYS A 535 -20.79 24.63 5.98
CA LYS A 535 -19.74 25.32 5.24
C LYS A 535 -20.29 26.57 4.54
N ASP A 536 -21.45 26.46 3.90
CA ASP A 536 -22.12 27.57 3.21
C ASP A 536 -22.51 28.70 4.18
N THR A 537 -22.89 28.36 5.42
CA THR A 537 -23.22 29.35 6.46
C THR A 537 -21.98 29.99 7.10
N HIS A 538 -20.79 29.44 6.87
CA HIS A 538 -19.52 29.92 7.45
C HIS A 538 -18.39 29.97 6.40
N PRO A 539 -18.49 30.79 5.34
CA PRO A 539 -17.59 30.75 4.20
C PRO A 539 -16.11 31.07 4.50
N GLY A 540 -15.83 31.76 5.62
CA GLY A 540 -14.47 32.07 6.06
C GLY A 540 -13.86 31.06 7.05
N PHE A 541 -14.56 29.95 7.34
CA PHE A 541 -14.07 28.89 8.22
C PHE A 541 -13.67 27.66 7.39
N HIS A 542 -12.36 27.45 7.28
CA HIS A 542 -11.78 26.33 6.55
C HIS A 542 -11.16 25.34 7.53
N PHE A 543 -11.47 24.06 7.34
CA PHE A 543 -10.93 22.98 8.15
C PHE A 543 -10.78 21.71 7.33
N GLN A 544 -9.90 20.83 7.78
CA GLN A 544 -9.81 19.45 7.30
C GLN A 544 -10.66 18.51 8.14
N LEU A 545 -11.46 17.62 7.53
CA LEU A 545 -12.14 16.53 8.24
C LEU A 545 -11.49 15.18 7.94
N ASN A 546 -10.72 14.66 8.88
CA ASN A 546 -10.14 13.31 8.79
C ASN A 546 -11.00 12.32 9.59
N THR A 547 -11.33 11.18 9.01
CA THR A 547 -12.20 10.16 9.61
C THR A 547 -11.44 8.85 9.82
N PHE A 548 -11.62 8.24 11.00
CA PHE A 548 -10.95 7.01 11.42
C PHE A 548 -12.00 6.00 11.89
N GLY A 549 -12.15 4.93 11.10
CA GLY A 549 -13.05 3.83 11.42
C GLY A 549 -12.35 2.74 12.20
N PHE A 550 -12.80 2.41 13.41
CA PHE A 550 -12.24 1.36 14.26
C PHE A 550 -13.07 0.07 14.22
N GLY A 551 -12.40 -1.08 14.11
CA GLY A 551 -13.05 -2.39 14.10
C GLY A 551 -13.72 -2.72 12.76
N TYR A 552 -14.61 -3.71 12.75
CA TYR A 552 -15.19 -4.27 11.51
C TYR A 552 -16.66 -3.87 11.26
N ASN A 553 -17.32 -3.25 12.23
CA ASN A 553 -18.77 -2.95 12.19
C ASN A 553 -19.07 -1.46 11.99
N LEU A 554 -18.56 -0.88 10.90
CA LEU A 554 -18.67 0.56 10.62
C LEU A 554 -19.13 0.87 9.19
N ASP A 555 -19.72 2.05 9.00
CA ASP A 555 -20.13 2.57 7.69
C ASP A 555 -18.95 3.26 6.99
N SER A 556 -18.11 2.46 6.32
CA SER A 556 -16.91 2.96 5.64
C SER A 556 -17.22 3.94 4.51
N GLU A 557 -18.38 3.78 3.86
CA GLU A 557 -18.80 4.63 2.75
C GLU A 557 -19.14 6.03 3.27
N LEU A 558 -19.96 6.12 4.31
CA LEU A 558 -20.29 7.40 4.94
C LEU A 558 -19.04 8.14 5.48
N LEU A 559 -18.15 7.44 6.18
CA LEU A 559 -16.94 8.08 6.73
C LEU A 559 -16.02 8.62 5.64
N LEU A 560 -15.97 7.95 4.50
CA LEU A 560 -15.21 8.40 3.34
C LEU A 560 -15.85 9.63 2.71
N GLU A 561 -17.16 9.63 2.49
CA GLU A 561 -17.89 10.76 1.91
C GLU A 561 -17.79 12.01 2.81
N LEU A 562 -17.81 11.84 4.14
CA LEU A 562 -17.60 12.93 5.08
C LEU A 562 -16.18 13.50 4.99
N ALA A 563 -15.16 12.63 4.91
CA ALA A 563 -13.78 13.07 4.72
C ALA A 563 -13.60 13.84 3.40
N GLU A 564 -14.23 13.36 2.32
CA GLU A 564 -14.27 14.04 1.02
C GLU A 564 -14.82 15.45 1.11
N GLU A 565 -16.02 15.59 1.68
CA GLU A 565 -16.70 16.87 1.80
C GLU A 565 -15.91 17.84 2.70
N GLY A 566 -15.19 17.35 3.70
CA GLY A 566 -14.31 18.15 4.55
C GLY A 566 -12.85 18.24 4.07
N HIS A 567 -12.55 17.90 2.80
CA HIS A 567 -11.20 17.97 2.21
C HIS A 567 -10.10 17.25 3.03
N GLY A 568 -10.48 16.20 3.75
CA GLY A 568 -9.59 15.39 4.58
C GLY A 568 -9.56 13.93 4.17
N THR A 569 -9.10 13.08 5.08
CA THR A 569 -8.65 11.72 4.79
C THR A 569 -9.41 10.66 5.58
N TYR A 570 -9.65 9.50 4.99
CA TYR A 570 -10.28 8.36 5.67
C TYR A 570 -9.27 7.23 5.88
N ALA A 571 -9.20 6.70 7.11
CA ALA A 571 -8.43 5.52 7.46
C ALA A 571 -9.27 4.45 8.18
N PHE A 572 -9.08 3.20 7.76
CA PHE A 572 -9.69 2.02 8.36
C PHE A 572 -8.70 1.33 9.30
N ILE A 573 -9.13 1.05 10.54
CA ILE A 573 -8.31 0.53 11.62
C ILE A 573 -8.94 -0.75 12.18
N PRO A 574 -8.63 -1.92 11.59
CA PRO A 574 -9.10 -3.23 12.08
C PRO A 574 -8.60 -3.59 13.48
N ASP A 575 -7.36 -3.23 13.83
CA ASP A 575 -6.71 -3.67 15.05
C ASP A 575 -5.69 -2.63 15.59
N ALA A 576 -5.19 -2.88 16.80
CA ALA A 576 -4.28 -1.96 17.50
C ALA A 576 -2.89 -1.85 16.84
N VAL A 577 -2.48 -2.78 15.97
CA VAL A 577 -1.11 -2.87 15.44
C VAL A 577 -0.81 -1.70 14.48
N ILE A 578 -1.82 -1.27 13.73
CA ILE A 578 -1.68 -0.24 12.70
C ILE A 578 -2.00 1.18 13.20
N VAL A 579 -2.49 1.32 14.44
CA VAL A 579 -2.89 2.61 15.03
C VAL A 579 -1.74 3.61 15.02
N GLY A 580 -0.55 3.17 15.48
CA GLY A 580 0.61 4.06 15.59
C GLY A 580 1.00 4.66 14.23
N THR A 581 1.18 3.82 13.22
CA THR A 581 1.58 4.27 11.87
C THR A 581 0.54 5.17 11.22
N THR A 582 -0.75 4.84 11.37
CA THR A 582 -1.85 5.62 10.78
C THR A 582 -1.94 7.02 11.38
N PHE A 583 -1.88 7.14 12.71
CA PHE A 583 -1.99 8.44 13.37
C PHE A 583 -0.73 9.29 13.23
N VAL A 584 0.47 8.69 13.25
CA VAL A 584 1.72 9.43 12.96
C VAL A 584 1.68 10.03 11.57
N ASN A 585 1.25 9.27 10.56
CA ASN A 585 1.14 9.78 9.19
C ASN A 585 0.07 10.87 9.06
N SER A 586 -1.11 10.67 9.66
CA SER A 586 -2.18 11.67 9.61
C SER A 586 -1.77 12.98 10.28
N VAL A 587 -1.16 12.90 11.46
CA VAL A 587 -0.66 14.10 12.14
C VAL A 587 0.45 14.75 11.31
N ALA A 588 1.42 13.99 10.79
CA ALA A 588 2.45 14.55 9.92
C ALA A 588 1.85 15.30 8.71
N ASN A 589 0.79 14.79 8.09
CA ASN A 589 0.07 15.47 7.02
C ASN A 589 -0.55 16.80 7.49
N VAL A 590 -1.27 16.79 8.61
CA VAL A 590 -1.86 18.00 9.21
C VAL A 590 -0.78 19.04 9.52
N LEU A 591 0.34 18.61 10.10
CA LEU A 591 1.42 19.52 10.51
C LEU A 591 2.28 19.99 9.32
N SER A 592 2.30 19.29 8.19
CA SER A 592 3.07 19.65 6.99
C SER A 592 2.25 20.40 5.92
N THR A 593 0.94 20.53 6.11
CA THR A 593 0.06 21.21 5.16
C THR A 593 0.26 22.73 5.24
N PHE A 594 0.64 23.36 4.11
CA PHE A 594 0.92 24.80 4.03
C PHE A 594 -0.32 25.63 3.66
N SER A 595 -1.15 25.16 2.72
CA SER A 595 -2.44 25.78 2.39
C SER A 595 -3.40 24.74 1.79
N GLN A 596 -4.70 24.93 2.02
CA GLN A 596 -5.78 24.08 1.50
C GLN A 596 -6.51 24.72 0.31
N SER A 597 -6.42 26.04 0.17
CA SER A 597 -7.05 26.82 -0.90
C SER A 597 -5.97 27.46 -1.73
N VAL A 598 -5.61 26.82 -2.84
CA VAL A 598 -4.59 27.30 -3.76
C VAL A 598 -5.23 27.49 -5.12
N THR A 599 -5.22 28.73 -5.62
CA THR A 599 -5.74 29.04 -6.95
C THR A 599 -4.57 29.15 -7.92
N LEU A 600 -4.65 28.41 -9.01
CA LEU A 600 -3.72 28.49 -10.14
C LEU A 600 -4.36 29.38 -11.22
N SER A 601 -3.89 30.61 -11.36
CA SER A 601 -4.29 31.52 -12.43
C SER A 601 -3.22 31.55 -13.53
N LEU A 602 -3.63 31.32 -14.79
CA LEU A 602 -2.79 31.39 -15.98
C LEU A 602 -2.76 32.80 -16.58
#